data_AF-A0A7J9Q5D1-F1
#
_entry.id   AF-A0A7J9Q5D1-F1
#
_cell.length_a   1.000
_cell.length_b   1.000
_cell.length_c   1.000
_cell.angle_alpha   90.00
_cell.angle_beta   90.00
_cell.angle_gamma   90.00
#
_symmetry.space_group_name_H-M   'P 1'
#
loop_
_entity.id
_entity.type
_entity.pdbx_description
1 polymer ?
#
loop_
_entity_poly.entity_id
_entity_poly.type
_entity_poly.pdbx_seq_one_letter_code
_entity_poly.pdbx_strand_id
1 'polypeptide(L)'
;MAETIKLGGNIELTGFSELDGGSMIILKKIVGSYARKFSDSLKDFEKLVLELNEQRNELEINAKLIVGGKETPANAKDKNLFVALDNTLKELEKKIK
;
A
#
# COMPACT_ATOMS: atom_id res chain seq x y z
N MET A 1 -10.40 -0.27 -16.66
CA MET A 1 -8.96 -0.04 -16.39
C MET A 1 -8.90 0.63 -15.04
N ALA A 2 -8.24 0.04 -14.05
CA ALA A 2 -8.17 0.63 -12.71
C ALA A 2 -7.32 1.91 -12.75
N GLU A 3 -7.77 2.96 -12.06
CA GLU A 3 -7.05 4.24 -12.03
C GLU A 3 -5.89 4.18 -11.05
N THR A 4 -4.71 4.67 -11.47
CA THR A 4 -3.51 4.75 -10.64
C THR A 4 -3.28 6.19 -10.18
N ILE A 5 -3.24 6.38 -8.86
CA ILE A 5 -3.02 7.65 -8.18
C ILE A 5 -1.60 7.66 -7.62
N LYS A 6 -0.85 8.73 -7.89
CA LYS A 6 0.50 8.94 -7.33
C LYS A 6 0.40 9.88 -6.13
N LEU A 7 0.85 9.44 -4.95
CA LEU A 7 0.76 10.24 -3.72
C LEU A 7 2.00 11.10 -3.41
N GLY A 8 2.95 11.22 -4.34
CA GLY A 8 4.28 11.74 -4.01
C GLY A 8 5.05 10.74 -3.13
N GLY A 9 6.32 11.04 -2.82
CA GLY A 9 7.15 10.15 -1.98
C GLY A 9 7.32 8.73 -2.55
N ASN A 10 7.25 8.58 -3.88
CA ASN A 10 7.32 7.30 -4.60
C ASN A 10 6.21 6.28 -4.26
N ILE A 11 5.02 6.77 -3.93
CA ILE A 11 3.85 5.93 -3.64
C ILE A 11 2.91 5.90 -4.85
N GLU A 12 2.49 4.70 -5.23
CA GLU A 12 1.45 4.46 -6.24
C GLU A 12 0.30 3.65 -5.67
N LEU A 13 -0.93 4.08 -5.98
CA LEU A 13 -2.18 3.48 -5.53
C LEU A 13 -3.05 3.16 -6.74
N THR A 14 -3.38 1.89 -6.98
CA THR A 14 -4.27 1.47 -8.07
C THR A 14 -5.57 0.93 -7.51
N GLY A 15 -6.71 1.37 -8.06
CA GLY A 15 -8.05 0.89 -7.63
C GLY A 15 -8.62 1.58 -6.39
N PHE A 16 -8.04 2.72 -5.98
CA PHE A 16 -8.49 3.50 -4.80
C PHE A 16 -9.27 4.78 -5.18
N SER A 17 -9.58 4.98 -6.47
CA SER A 17 -10.22 6.19 -6.98
C SER A 17 -11.69 6.34 -6.56
N GLU A 18 -12.37 5.23 -6.27
CA GLU A 18 -13.78 5.21 -5.86
C GLU A 18 -13.99 5.46 -4.35
N LEU A 19 -12.91 5.64 -3.59
CA LEU A 19 -13.01 5.95 -2.17
C LEU A 19 -13.53 7.36 -1.93
N ASP A 20 -14.42 7.50 -0.94
CA ASP A 20 -14.88 8.81 -0.50
C ASP A 20 -13.71 9.64 0.08
N GLY A 21 -13.91 10.96 0.12
CA GLY A 21 -12.87 11.89 0.58
C GLY A 21 -12.37 11.60 2.00
N GLY A 22 -13.23 11.12 2.90
CA GLY A 22 -12.86 10.73 4.26
C GLY A 22 -11.97 9.49 4.26
N SER A 23 -12.38 8.44 3.55
CA SER A 23 -11.59 7.21 3.39
C SER A 23 -10.24 7.47 2.74
N MET A 24 -10.20 8.33 1.72
CA MET A 24 -8.97 8.74 1.04
C MET A 24 -8.00 9.49 1.99
N ILE A 25 -8.50 10.32 2.91
CA ILE A 25 -7.65 11.00 3.92
C ILE A 25 -7.03 9.97 4.86
N ILE A 26 -7.81 9.01 5.35
CA ILE A 26 -7.32 7.96 6.26
C ILE A 26 -6.26 7.11 5.55
N LEU A 27 -6.54 6.70 4.32
CA LEU A 27 -5.62 5.92 3.50
C LEU A 27 -4.29 6.65 3.29
N LYS A 28 -4.32 7.94 2.91
CA LYS A 28 -3.12 8.77 2.76
C LYS A 28 -2.29 8.84 4.05
N LYS A 29 -2.94 8.94 5.22
CA LYS A 29 -2.25 8.96 6.52
C LYS A 29 -1.54 7.65 6.81
N ILE A 30 -2.21 6.52 6.60
CA ILE A 30 -1.65 5.18 6.83
C ILE A 30 -0.47 4.96 5.88
N VAL A 31 -0.71 5.08 4.57
CA VAL A 31 0.31 4.83 3.55
C VAL A 31 1.49 5.78 3.71
N GLY A 32 1.25 7.07 3.95
CA GLY A 32 2.30 8.05 4.18
C GLY A 32 3.15 7.74 5.41
N SER A 33 2.55 7.26 6.50
CA SER A 33 3.29 6.84 7.70
C SER A 33 4.23 5.66 7.41
N TYR A 34 3.76 4.63 6.71
CA TYR A 34 4.58 3.48 6.35
C TYR A 34 5.65 3.81 5.31
N ALA A 35 5.30 4.57 4.27
CA ALA A 35 6.25 5.00 3.25
C ALA A 35 7.38 5.84 3.85
N ARG A 36 7.08 6.75 4.80
CA ARG A 36 8.10 7.48 5.55
C ARG A 36 9.01 6.53 6.33
N LYS A 37 8.42 5.59 7.08
CA LYS A 37 9.18 4.59 7.83
C LYS A 37 10.10 3.75 6.94
N PHE A 38 9.62 3.31 5.78
CA PHE A 38 10.42 2.57 4.80
C PHE A 38 11.53 3.44 4.22
N SER A 39 11.24 4.68 3.84
CA SER A 39 12.25 5.62 3.34
C SER A 39 13.32 5.96 4.39
N ASP A 40 12.94 6.05 5.67
CA ASP A 40 13.87 6.34 6.76
C ASP A 40 14.73 5.12 7.12
N SER A 41 14.20 3.90 6.94
CA SER A 41 14.86 2.65 7.37
C SER A 41 15.63 1.94 6.24
N LEU A 42 15.27 2.18 4.98
CA LEU A 42 15.78 1.47 3.82
C LEU A 42 16.50 2.46 2.91
N LYS A 43 17.83 2.34 2.87
CA LYS A 43 18.72 3.27 2.16
C LYS A 43 18.41 3.38 0.66
N ASP A 44 17.94 2.29 0.05
CA ASP A 44 17.64 2.19 -1.38
C ASP A 44 16.14 2.09 -1.64
N PHE A 45 15.29 2.70 -0.80
CA PHE A 45 13.84 2.74 -1.05
C PHE A 45 13.53 3.46 -2.36
N GLU A 46 12.89 2.74 -3.30
CA GLU A 46 12.53 3.29 -4.59
C GLU A 46 11.05 3.56 -4.69
N LYS A 47 10.20 2.61 -4.30
CA LYS A 47 8.76 2.69 -4.57
C LYS A 47 7.93 1.82 -3.65
N LEU A 48 6.75 2.32 -3.29
CA LEU A 48 5.67 1.54 -2.69
C LEU A 48 4.47 1.54 -3.64
N VAL A 49 4.10 0.36 -4.13
CA VAL A 49 2.92 0.18 -4.99
C VAL A 49 1.85 -0.56 -4.20
N LEU A 50 0.63 -0.05 -4.22
CA LEU A 50 -0.54 -0.65 -3.61
C LEU A 50 -1.62 -0.81 -4.67
N GLU A 51 -2.30 -1.94 -4.66
CA GLU A 51 -3.41 -2.25 -5.54
C GLU A 51 -4.57 -2.82 -4.71
N LEU A 52 -5.74 -2.22 -4.86
CA LEU A 52 -6.98 -2.70 -4.27
C LEU A 52 -7.74 -3.55 -5.30
N ASN A 53 -7.99 -4.80 -4.95
CA ASN A 53 -8.82 -5.72 -5.70
C ASN A 53 -10.03 -6.13 -4.83
N GLU A 54 -11.23 -5.83 -5.28
CA GLU A 54 -12.46 -6.28 -4.64
C GLU A 54 -12.87 -7.64 -5.22
N GLN A 55 -12.90 -8.68 -4.37
CA GLN A 55 -13.29 -10.03 -4.78
C GLN A 55 -14.53 -10.47 -4.02
N ARG A 56 -15.68 -10.41 -4.70
CA ARG A 56 -17.02 -10.82 -4.23
C ARG A 56 -17.49 -10.10 -2.95
N ASN A 57 -16.85 -10.39 -1.82
CA ASN A 57 -17.19 -9.95 -0.46
C ASN A 57 -15.96 -9.57 0.39
N GLU A 58 -14.75 -9.64 -0.16
CA GLU A 58 -13.51 -9.32 0.55
C GLU A 58 -12.68 -8.33 -0.27
N LEU A 59 -12.01 -7.43 0.44
CA LEU A 59 -11.07 -6.48 -0.11
C LEU A 59 -9.67 -7.09 0.00
N GLU A 60 -9.02 -7.29 -1.14
CA GLU A 60 -7.65 -7.74 -1.22
C GLU A 60 -6.75 -6.56 -1.53
N ILE A 61 -5.77 -6.31 -0.66
CA ILE A 61 -4.73 -5.30 -0.88
C ILE A 61 -3.45 -6.03 -1.26
N ASN A 62 -3.02 -5.83 -2.50
CA ASN A 62 -1.71 -6.25 -2.97
C ASN A 62 -0.73 -5.10 -2.82
N ALA A 63 0.39 -5.35 -2.16
CA ALA A 63 1.46 -4.38 -2.02
C ALA A 63 2.76 -4.92 -2.58
N LYS A 64 3.56 -4.00 -3.09
CA LYS A 64 4.89 -4.28 -3.60
C LYS A 64 5.82 -3.16 -3.20
N LEU A 65 6.85 -3.51 -2.45
CA LEU A 65 7.94 -2.60 -2.10
C LEU A 65 9.13 -2.85 -3.02
N ILE A 66 9.67 -1.78 -3.60
CA ILE A 66 10.86 -1.83 -4.45
C ILE A 66 12.01 -1.17 -3.71
N VAL A 67 13.09 -1.91 -3.47
CA VAL A 67 14.28 -1.47 -2.74
C VAL A 67 15.53 -1.98 -3.46
N GLY A 68 16.36 -1.07 -4.00
CA GLY A 68 17.59 -1.42 -4.73
C GLY A 68 17.35 -2.42 -5.88
N GLY A 69 16.26 -2.24 -6.62
CA GLY A 69 15.81 -3.10 -7.72
C GLY A 69 15.15 -4.42 -7.29
N LYS A 70 15.09 -4.71 -5.99
CA LYS A 70 14.43 -5.92 -5.47
C LYS A 70 12.99 -5.62 -5.09
N GLU A 71 12.11 -6.51 -5.51
CA GLU A 71 10.68 -6.40 -5.30
C GLU A 71 10.25 -7.34 -4.19
N THR A 72 9.64 -6.79 -3.14
CA THR A 72 9.07 -7.56 -2.03
C THR A 72 7.54 -7.46 -2.10
N PRO A 73 6.85 -8.52 -2.54
CA PRO A 73 5.39 -8.54 -2.57
C PRO A 73 4.81 -8.94 -1.20
N ALA A 74 3.64 -8.39 -0.89
CA ALA A 74 2.79 -8.81 0.23
C ALA A 74 1.33 -8.65 -0.15
N ASN A 75 0.43 -9.41 0.48
CA ASN A 75 -1.00 -9.23 0.31
C ASN A 75 -1.76 -9.57 1.59
N ALA A 76 -2.94 -8.99 1.74
CA ALA A 76 -3.88 -9.36 2.80
C ALA A 76 -5.31 -9.17 2.31
N LYS A 77 -6.22 -9.98 2.87
CA LYS A 77 -7.66 -9.94 2.62
C LYS A 77 -8.38 -9.59 3.89
N ASP A 78 -9.31 -8.66 3.81
CA ASP A 78 -10.21 -8.34 4.92
C ASP A 78 -11.52 -7.76 4.38
N LYS A 79 -12.57 -7.75 5.22
CA LYS A 79 -13.81 -7.02 4.92
C LYS A 79 -13.65 -5.52 5.12
N ASN A 80 -12.68 -5.10 5.92
CA ASN A 80 -12.35 -3.71 6.18
C ASN A 80 -11.08 -3.29 5.43
N LEU A 81 -11.23 -2.29 4.56
CA LEU A 81 -10.14 -1.75 3.74
C LEU A 81 -8.89 -1.38 4.53
N PHE A 82 -9.06 -0.68 5.66
CA PHE A 82 -7.95 -0.17 6.45
C PHE A 82 -7.23 -1.29 7.20
N VAL A 83 -7.98 -2.33 7.58
CA VAL A 83 -7.40 -3.53 8.21
C VAL A 83 -6.60 -4.34 7.19
N ALA A 84 -7.16 -4.57 5.99
CA ALA A 84 -6.43 -5.20 4.90
C ALA A 84 -5.14 -4.43 4.58
N LEU A 85 -5.23 -3.10 4.43
CA LEU A 85 -4.10 -2.23 4.16
C LEU A 85 -3.01 -2.31 5.24
N ASP A 86 -3.39 -2.14 6.51
CA ASP A 86 -2.44 -2.18 7.62
C ASP A 86 -1.77 -3.56 7.77
N ASN A 87 -2.53 -4.65 7.58
CA ASN A 87 -2.00 -6.01 7.58
C ASN A 87 -1.00 -6.23 6.45
N THR A 88 -1.32 -5.78 5.22
CA THR A 88 -0.40 -5.89 4.09
C THR A 88 0.89 -5.12 4.32
N LEU A 89 0.82 -3.90 4.85
CA LEU A 89 2.01 -3.07 5.13
C LEU A 89 2.86 -3.65 6.27
N LYS A 90 2.23 -4.22 7.30
CA LYS A 90 2.93 -4.98 8.36
C LYS A 90 3.62 -6.22 7.81
N GLU A 91 3.02 -6.92 6.86
CA GLU A 91 3.64 -8.07 6.22
C GLU A 91 4.88 -7.66 5.42
N LEU A 92 4.83 -6.55 4.68
CA LEU A 92 6.01 -5.97 4.05
C LEU A 92 7.10 -5.70 5.10
N GLU A 93 6.76 -5.00 6.19
CA GLU A 93 7.74 -4.70 7.24
C GLU A 93 8.40 -5.97 7.80
N LYS A 94 7.64 -7.04 8.01
CA LYS A 94 8.17 -8.32 8.50
C LYS A 94 9.10 -9.01 7.50
N LYS A 95 8.88 -8.83 6.20
CA LYS A 95 9.70 -9.45 5.13
C LYS A 95 11.02 -8.72 4.90
N ILE A 96 11.11 -7.46 5.32
CA ILE A 96 12.29 -6.61 5.09
C ILE A 96 13.17 -6.53 6.35
N LYS A 97 12.63 -6.85 7.52
CA LYS A 97 13.39 -7.10 8.75
C LYS A 97 14.12 -8.42 8.71
#